data_AF-A0A9P8TI29-F1
#
_entry.id   AF-A0A9P8TI29-F1
#
_cell.length_a   1.000
_cell.length_b   1.000
_cell.length_c   1.000
_cell.angle_alpha   90.00
_cell.angle_beta   90.00
_cell.angle_gamma   90.00
#
_symmetry.space_group_name_H-M   'P 1'
#
loop_
_entity.id
_entity.type
_entity.pdbx_description
1 polymer ?
#
loop_
_entity_poly.entity_id
_entity_poly.type
_entity_poly.pdbx_seq_one_letter_code
_entity_poly.pdbx_strand_id
1 'polypeptide(L)'
;LIALYTSQLDPKSVLEICRRGIAIMQVDPLIPTKSKEFGHDSRFYDTWSKLQPFKLTQFQRVIQLDSDMVVIRNMDELMDLHLDDHI
;
A
#
# COMPACT_ATOMS: atom_id res chain seq x y z
N LEU A 1 1.15 10.10 6.69
CA LEU A 1 1.65 9.28 5.56
C LEU A 1 2.44 8.11 6.12
N ILE A 2 2.15 6.88 5.65
CA ILE A 2 2.92 5.68 5.97
C ILE A 2 3.22 4.96 4.65
N ALA A 3 4.47 4.59 4.42
CA ALA A 3 4.87 3.76 3.29
C ALA A 3 4.95 2.29 3.71
N LEU A 4 4.12 1.45 3.08
CA LEU A 4 4.19 0.00 3.24
C LEU A 4 5.27 -0.56 2.29
N TYR A 5 6.10 -1.48 2.77
CA TYR A 5 7.13 -2.10 1.94
C TYR A 5 7.31 -3.58 2.29
N THR A 6 7.79 -4.39 1.34
CA THR A 6 8.15 -5.80 1.57
C THR A 6 9.65 -5.93 1.80
N SER A 7 10.10 -7.10 2.26
CA SER A 7 11.53 -7.41 2.43
C SER A 7 12.36 -7.37 1.14
N GLN A 8 11.72 -7.19 -0.03
CA GLN A 8 12.40 -7.02 -1.32
C GLN A 8 12.96 -5.61 -1.53
N LEU A 9 12.43 -4.60 -0.83
CA LEU A 9 12.93 -3.23 -0.94
C LEU A 9 14.32 -3.14 -0.31
N ASP A 10 15.28 -2.54 -1.01
CA ASP A 10 16.64 -2.49 -0.51
C ASP A 10 16.77 -1.57 0.73
N PRO A 11 17.67 -1.90 1.68
CA PRO A 11 17.82 -1.12 2.91
C PRO A 11 18.20 0.35 2.70
N LYS A 12 18.86 0.70 1.59
CA LYS A 12 19.23 2.10 1.32
C LYS A 12 17.98 2.90 0.98
N SER A 13 17.09 2.37 0.14
CA SER A 13 15.79 2.98 -0.17
C SER A 13 14.93 3.18 1.08
N VAL A 14 14.90 2.18 1.98
CA VAL A 14 14.21 2.30 3.28
C VAL A 14 14.78 3.48 4.10
N LEU A 15 16.11 3.60 4.16
CA LEU A 15 16.76 4.69 4.89
C LEU A 15 16.48 6.06 4.28
N GLU A 16 16.44 6.17 2.94
CA GLU A 16 16.08 7.42 2.25
C GLU A 16 14.64 7.86 2.55
N ILE A 17 13.70 6.92 2.64
CA ILE A 17 12.32 7.22 3.03
C ILE A 17 12.28 7.75 4.46
N CYS A 18 12.96 7.09 5.39
CA CYS A 18 13.07 7.56 6.78
C CYS A 18 13.71 8.94 6.90
N ARG A 19 14.77 9.22 6.12
CA ARG A 19 15.45 10.55 6.09
C ARG A 19 14.51 11.68 5.68
N ARG A 20 13.46 11.38 4.92
CA ARG A 20 12.41 12.32 4.51
C ARG A 20 11.30 12.49 5.56
N GLY A 21 11.42 11.84 6.72
CA GLY A 21 10.42 11.89 7.79
C GLY A 21 9.15 11.10 7.49
N ILE A 22 9.17 10.20 6.50
CA ILE A 22 8.04 9.36 6.15
C ILE A 22 8.06 8.12 7.03
N ALA A 23 6.96 7.85 7.75
CA ALA A 23 6.83 6.63 8.53
C ALA A 23 6.80 5.41 7.60
N ILE A 24 7.44 4.32 7.99
CA ILE A 24 7.52 3.09 7.22
C ILE A 24 6.95 1.91 8.01
N MET A 25 6.39 0.94 7.31
CA MET A 25 5.90 -0.31 7.90
C MET A 25 6.24 -1.46 6.95
N GLN A 26 7.03 -2.41 7.44
CA GLN A 26 7.29 -3.63 6.69
C GLN A 26 6.06 -4.53 6.75
N VAL A 27 5.67 -5.09 5.61
CA VAL A 27 4.56 -6.03 5.48
C VAL A 27 5.02 -7.27 4.72
N ASP A 28 4.43 -8.42 5.04
CA ASP A 28 4.72 -9.64 4.30
C ASP A 28 4.14 -9.57 2.88
N PRO A 29 4.78 -10.13 1.86
CA PRO A 29 4.15 -10.31 0.55
C PRO A 29 2.88 -11.14 0.69
N LEU A 30 1.78 -10.69 0.07
CA LEU A 30 0.57 -11.49 -0.04
C LEU A 30 0.65 -12.34 -1.31
N ILE A 31 0.53 -13.65 -1.16
CA ILE A 31 0.52 -14.60 -2.28
C ILE A 31 -0.74 -15.45 -2.14
N PRO A 32 -1.61 -15.50 -3.17
CA PRO A 32 -2.83 -16.30 -3.10
C PRO A 32 -2.49 -17.79 -3.06
N THR A 33 -3.17 -18.53 -2.19
CA THR A 33 -2.98 -19.99 -2.03
C THR A 33 -3.37 -20.77 -3.28
N LYS A 34 -4.28 -20.21 -4.09
CA LYS A 34 -4.62 -20.69 -5.44
C LYS A 34 -4.38 -19.52 -6.39
N SER A 35 -3.20 -19.47 -7.03
CA SER A 35 -2.90 -18.42 -7.99
C SER A 35 -3.39 -18.81 -9.39
N LYS A 36 -3.85 -17.82 -10.15
CA LYS A 36 -3.87 -17.92 -11.61
C LYS A 36 -2.42 -17.77 -12.07
N GLU A 37 -1.97 -18.60 -13.00
CA GLU A 37 -0.69 -18.35 -13.65
C GLU A 37 -0.78 -17.04 -14.45
N PHE A 38 -0.15 -15.99 -13.95
CA PHE A 38 -0.01 -14.72 -14.66
C PHE A 38 1.15 -14.79 -15.65
N GLY A 39 1.20 -15.87 -16.46
CA GLY A 39 2.36 -16.21 -17.31
C GLY A 39 2.82 -15.11 -18.26
N HIS A 40 1.91 -14.23 -18.69
CA HIS A 40 2.21 -13.11 -19.58
C HIS A 40 2.48 -11.77 -18.86
N ASP A 41 2.19 -11.67 -17.56
CA ASP A 41 2.43 -10.44 -16.79
C ASP A 41 2.71 -10.76 -15.31
N SER A 42 3.92 -11.24 -15.07
CA SER A 42 4.42 -11.64 -13.74
C SER A 42 4.40 -10.51 -12.72
N ARG A 43 4.30 -9.25 -13.16
CA ARG A 43 4.21 -8.10 -12.24
C ARG A 43 2.92 -8.11 -11.42
N PHE A 44 1.88 -8.82 -11.87
CA PHE A 44 0.64 -8.92 -11.11
C PHE A 44 0.72 -9.83 -9.88
N TYR A 45 1.78 -10.62 -9.72
CA TYR A 45 1.98 -11.42 -8.50
C TYR A 45 2.10 -10.52 -7.26
N ASP A 46 2.71 -9.33 -7.39
CA ASP A 46 2.89 -8.41 -6.27
C ASP A 46 1.61 -7.60 -5.95
N THR A 47 0.62 -7.61 -6.85
CA THR A 47 -0.59 -6.78 -6.71
C THR A 47 -1.45 -7.21 -5.53
N TRP A 48 -1.35 -8.48 -5.12
CA TRP A 48 -2.01 -8.97 -3.91
C TRP A 48 -1.56 -8.23 -2.66
N SER A 49 -0.29 -7.81 -2.60
CA SER A 49 0.23 -7.01 -1.48
C SER A 49 -0.46 -5.64 -1.38
N LYS A 50 -1.12 -5.16 -2.44
CA LYS A 50 -1.98 -3.96 -2.35
C LYS A 50 -3.19 -4.14 -1.44
N LEU A 51 -3.54 -5.37 -1.04
CA LEU A 51 -4.60 -5.64 -0.06
C LEU A 51 -4.13 -5.54 1.39
N GLN A 52 -2.84 -5.32 1.65
CA GLN A 52 -2.33 -5.17 3.02
C GLN A 52 -3.00 -4.05 3.85
N PRO A 53 -3.48 -2.92 3.28
CA PRO A 53 -4.21 -1.90 4.04
C PRO A 53 -5.43 -2.44 4.80
N PHE A 54 -6.09 -3.50 4.32
CA PHE A 54 -7.22 -4.13 5.01
C PHE A 54 -6.84 -4.78 6.35
N LYS A 55 -5.56 -5.04 6.60
CA LYS A 55 -5.07 -5.54 7.91
C LYS A 55 -4.75 -4.43 8.90
N LEU A 56 -4.79 -3.17 8.49
CA LEU A 56 -4.39 -2.04 9.34
C LEU A 56 -5.50 -1.60 10.28
N THR A 57 -5.91 -2.50 11.18
CA THR A 57 -7.03 -2.31 12.11
C THR A 57 -6.78 -1.24 13.18
N GLN A 58 -5.54 -0.76 13.32
CA GLN A 58 -5.21 0.37 14.18
C GLN A 58 -5.69 1.72 13.64
N PHE A 59 -6.15 1.78 12.38
CA PHE A 59 -6.71 2.99 11.78
C PHE A 59 -8.21 2.80 11.52
N GLN A 60 -8.99 3.85 11.77
CA GLN A 60 -10.41 3.88 11.43
C GLN A 60 -10.64 4.01 9.92
N ARG A 61 -9.73 4.70 9.23
CA ARG A 61 -9.81 4.99 7.79
C ARG A 61 -8.41 5.07 7.21
N VAL A 62 -8.26 4.56 5.99
CA VAL A 62 -7.02 4.64 5.22
C VAL A 62 -7.35 5.09 3.80
N ILE A 63 -6.53 5.98 3.26
CA ILE A 63 -6.54 6.34 1.84
C ILE A 63 -5.31 5.71 1.21
N GLN A 64 -5.52 4.79 0.27
CA GLN A 64 -4.43 4.13 -0.44
C GLN A 64 -3.98 4.99 -1.61
N LEU A 65 -2.69 5.29 -1.66
CA LEU A 65 -2.03 5.98 -2.77
C LEU A 65 -0.93 5.07 -3.32
N ASP A 66 -1.02 4.69 -4.59
CA ASP A 66 0.04 3.96 -5.29
C ASP A 66 1.32 4.81 -5.41
N SER A 67 2.48 4.14 -5.45
CA SER A 67 3.80 4.79 -5.42
C SER A 67 4.15 5.59 -6.69
N ASP A 68 3.40 5.38 -7.76
CA ASP A 68 3.51 6.07 -9.04
C ASP A 68 2.52 7.26 -9.16
N MET A 69 1.77 7.57 -8.10
CA MET A 69 0.90 8.74 -8.05
C MET A 69 1.56 9.94 -7.36
N VAL A 70 1.21 11.15 -7.82
CA VAL A 70 1.67 12.42 -7.25
C VAL A 70 0.47 13.27 -6.86
N VAL A 71 0.45 13.72 -5.61
CA VAL A 71 -0.56 14.63 -5.06
C VAL A 71 -0.24 16.06 -5.50
N ILE A 72 -1.09 16.63 -6.37
CA ILE A 72 -0.92 17.99 -6.91
C ILE A 72 -1.80 19.05 -6.20
N ARG A 73 -2.78 18.60 -5.41
CA ARG A 73 -3.67 19.43 -4.59
C ARG A 73 -3.99 18.67 -3.30
N ASN A 74 -4.29 19.40 -2.22
CA ASN A 74 -4.79 18.79 -0.99
C ASN A 74 -6.00 17.89 -1.28
N MET A 75 -6.07 16.76 -0.58
CA MET A 75 -7.09 15.72 -0.74
C MET A 75 -7.59 15.21 0.62
N ASP A 76 -7.48 16.04 1.66
CA ASP A 76 -7.84 15.64 3.02
C ASP A 76 -9.36 15.40 3.15
N GLU A 77 -10.17 15.94 2.25
CA GLU A 77 -11.62 15.69 2.19
C GLU A 77 -11.97 14.21 1.98
N LEU A 78 -11.04 13.41 1.42
CA LEU A 78 -11.22 11.96 1.29
C LEU A 78 -11.31 11.27 2.67
N MET A 79 -10.75 11.88 3.71
CA MET A 79 -10.87 11.39 5.09
C MET A 79 -12.26 11.56 5.67
N ASP A 80 -13.13 12.39 5.08
CA ASP A 80 -14.51 12.63 5.52
C ASP A 80 -15.55 12.12 4.51
N LEU A 81 -15.10 11.62 3.35
CA LEU A 81 -15.98 11.07 2.31
C LEU A 81 -16.87 9.95 2.88
N HIS A 82 -18.18 10.03 2.65
CA HIS A 82 -19.11 8.97 3.00
C HIS A 82 -18.87 7.77 2.07
N LEU A 83 -18.72 6.58 2.64
CA LEU A 83 -18.63 5.32 1.88
C LEU A 83 -20.00 4.63 1.97
N ASP A 84 -20.44 3.95 0.91
CA ASP A 84 -21.74 3.27 0.92
C ASP A 84 -21.81 2.20 2.03
N ASP A 85 -22.95 2.15 2.73
CA ASP A 85 -23.20 1.21 3.83
C ASP A 85 -23.64 -0.20 3.35
N HIS A 86 -23.58 -0.45 2.04
CA HIS A 86 -24.04 -1.70 1.44
C HIS A 86 -22.91 -2.74 1.43
N ILE A 87 -22.86 -3.57 2.47
CA ILE A 87 -22.10 -4.84 2.51
C ILE A 87 -23.06 -6.02 2.31
#